data_AF-A0A381QAL3-F1
#
_entry.id   AF-A0A381QAL3-F1
#
_cell.length_a   1.000
_cell.length_b   1.000
_cell.length_c   1.000
_cell.angle_alpha   90.00
_cell.angle_beta   90.00
_cell.angle_gamma   90.00
#
_symmetry.space_group_name_H-M   'P 1'
#
loop_
_entity.id
_entity.type
_entity.pdbx_description
1 polymer ?
#
loop_
_entity_poly.entity_id
_entity_poly.type
_entity_poly.pdbx_seq_one_letter_code
_entity_poly.pdbx_strand_id
1 'polypeptide(L)'
;MSETNSVDVGLAGTGASPFPTQPAESENPTSAADALGGTPFESFDALGSWSRRDFIKGIIASGVAVSGVPYLASAASRPALQAGGERIISLNVNGQIRRPSVLPNETLAMTIRYKLGLTGTKLGCDRAECGACTVLIDGVTHYSCSTLTMRAREKEITTVEGLESETGELHPVQQAFMDELGPQCGFCTPGQVMAAVGLLTENPNPTREEARQAMSGNVCRCGAYDHYLNGIMRAAGEV
;
A
#
# COMPACT_ATOMS: atom_id res chain seq x y z
N MET A 1 21.72 -21.44 -52.78
CA MET A 1 22.76 -20.77 -51.97
C MET A 1 22.04 -20.27 -50.73
N SER A 2 21.92 -21.16 -49.74
CA SER A 2 22.64 -21.14 -48.44
C SER A 2 22.14 -19.97 -47.57
N GLU A 3 21.69 -20.12 -46.33
CA GLU A 3 21.80 -21.20 -45.36
C GLU A 3 20.60 -21.20 -44.39
N THR A 4 20.22 -22.40 -43.98
CA THR A 4 19.36 -22.75 -42.85
C THR A 4 20.14 -22.59 -41.54
N ASN A 5 19.51 -22.03 -40.49
CA ASN A 5 19.99 -22.23 -39.13
C ASN A 5 18.91 -22.88 -38.27
N SER A 6 19.10 -24.18 -38.08
CA SER A 6 18.45 -25.07 -37.13
C SER A 6 18.94 -24.77 -35.72
N VAL A 7 18.03 -24.61 -34.77
CA VAL A 7 18.36 -24.64 -33.34
C VAL A 7 17.80 -25.92 -32.75
N ASP A 8 18.72 -26.77 -32.31
CA ASP A 8 18.52 -28.04 -31.63
C ASP A 8 17.70 -27.90 -30.33
N VAL A 9 16.72 -28.80 -30.16
CA VAL A 9 16.02 -29.04 -28.90
C VAL A 9 16.65 -30.28 -28.26
N GLY A 10 17.57 -30.07 -27.31
CA GLY A 10 18.14 -31.10 -26.46
C GLY A 10 17.56 -31.06 -25.05
N LEU A 11 16.95 -32.17 -24.64
CA LEU A 11 16.37 -32.40 -23.31
C LEU A 11 17.40 -32.95 -22.32
N ALA A 12 17.11 -32.75 -21.02
CA ALA A 12 17.55 -33.50 -19.82
C ALA A 12 18.66 -32.88 -18.94
N GLY A 13 18.37 -32.79 -17.63
CA GLY A 13 19.39 -32.56 -16.60
C GLY A 13 18.84 -32.01 -15.27
N THR A 14 18.42 -32.91 -14.39
CA THR A 14 18.08 -32.69 -12.97
C THR A 14 19.25 -32.13 -12.16
N GLY A 15 18.99 -31.23 -11.19
CA GLY A 15 20.01 -30.79 -10.24
C GLY A 15 19.44 -30.02 -9.05
N ALA A 16 19.19 -30.72 -7.95
CA ALA A 16 18.81 -30.17 -6.66
C ALA A 16 19.98 -29.39 -6.01
N SER A 17 19.65 -28.30 -5.32
CA SER A 17 20.59 -27.46 -4.57
C SER A 17 21.02 -28.14 -3.25
N PRO A 18 22.33 -28.17 -2.90
CA PRO A 18 22.81 -28.69 -1.62
C PRO A 18 23.03 -27.55 -0.61
N PHE A 19 22.36 -27.61 0.54
CA PHE A 19 22.75 -26.90 1.76
C PHE A 19 23.85 -27.70 2.49
N PRO A 20 24.96 -27.08 2.90
CA PRO A 20 26.03 -27.78 3.61
C PRO A 20 25.67 -28.01 5.09
N THR A 21 25.75 -29.28 5.50
CA THR A 21 25.73 -29.77 6.89
C THR A 21 27.12 -29.62 7.53
N GLN A 22 27.21 -29.04 8.73
CA GLN A 22 28.43 -29.10 9.55
C GLN A 22 28.49 -30.44 10.32
N PRO A 23 29.69 -31.05 10.47
CA PRO A 23 29.86 -32.32 11.17
C PRO A 23 29.99 -32.13 12.69
N ALA A 24 29.56 -33.17 13.41
CA ALA A 24 29.83 -33.39 14.82
C ALA A 24 31.26 -33.93 15.00
N GLU A 25 32.00 -33.38 15.96
CA GLU A 25 33.24 -33.97 16.45
C GLU A 25 33.13 -34.29 17.95
N SER A 26 33.44 -35.55 18.22
CA SER A 26 33.46 -36.22 19.50
C SER A 26 34.90 -36.41 19.94
N GLU A 27 35.30 -35.93 21.11
CA GLU A 27 36.54 -36.39 21.74
C GLU A 27 36.40 -36.46 23.27
N ASN A 28 36.66 -37.66 23.79
CA ASN A 28 37.02 -38.05 25.14
C ASN A 28 37.96 -39.27 24.91
N PRO A 29 39.05 -39.57 25.65
CA PRO A 29 39.12 -39.72 27.12
C PRO A 29 40.49 -39.21 27.70
N THR A 30 40.81 -39.21 29.00
CA THR A 30 41.27 -40.31 29.92
C THR A 30 41.74 -39.63 31.23
N SER A 31 41.31 -39.97 32.45
CA SER A 31 41.69 -41.07 33.38
C SER A 31 42.70 -40.68 34.49
N ALA A 32 42.50 -41.30 35.67
CA ALA A 32 43.36 -41.39 36.89
C ALA A 32 43.29 -40.20 37.87
N ALA A 33 42.59 -40.30 39.02
CA ALA A 33 42.90 -41.08 40.24
C ALA A 33 44.14 -40.54 41.00
N ASP A 34 43.93 -39.80 42.10
CA ASP A 34 44.19 -40.28 43.47
C ASP A 34 44.29 -39.16 44.53
N ALA A 35 43.77 -39.52 45.71
CA ALA A 35 44.21 -39.13 47.05
C ALA A 35 43.82 -37.77 47.69
N LEU A 36 43.53 -37.89 49.00
CA LEU A 36 43.36 -36.86 50.05
C LEU A 36 41.95 -36.24 50.06
N GLY A 37 41.07 -36.40 51.06
CA GLY A 37 41.20 -36.72 52.47
C GLY A 37 40.23 -35.79 53.23
N GLY A 38 39.30 -36.35 54.01
CA GLY A 38 38.57 -35.63 55.08
C GLY A 38 37.33 -34.82 54.69
N THR A 39 36.15 -35.29 55.12
CA THR A 39 35.00 -34.42 55.43
C THR A 39 35.30 -33.62 56.69
N PRO A 40 34.81 -32.38 56.82
CA PRO A 40 33.59 -32.24 57.61
C PRO A 40 32.74 -31.06 57.13
N PHE A 41 31.55 -31.32 56.61
CA PHE A 41 30.49 -30.36 56.88
C PHE A 41 29.17 -31.08 57.06
N GLU A 42 28.59 -30.78 58.20
CA GLU A 42 27.51 -31.46 58.86
C GLU A 42 26.20 -31.34 58.08
N SER A 43 25.36 -32.33 58.35
CA SER A 43 23.92 -32.36 58.14
C SER A 43 23.24 -31.00 58.29
N PHE A 44 22.57 -30.56 57.23
CA PHE A 44 21.43 -29.64 57.31
C PHE A 44 20.14 -30.40 56.92
N ASP A 45 19.76 -31.37 57.76
CA ASP A 45 18.40 -31.90 57.78
C ASP A 45 17.52 -30.94 58.60
N ALA A 46 17.05 -29.85 57.98
CA ALA A 46 16.02 -29.00 58.60
C ALA A 46 15.31 -28.04 57.65
N LEU A 47 15.00 -28.41 56.40
CA LEU A 47 13.93 -27.76 55.63
C LEU A 47 13.23 -28.84 54.81
N GLY A 48 11.91 -28.98 54.98
CA GLY A 48 11.12 -30.10 54.46
C GLY A 48 11.45 -30.48 53.02
N SER A 49 11.65 -31.78 52.78
CA SER A 49 12.12 -32.32 51.51
C SER A 49 11.16 -32.01 50.37
N TRP A 50 11.45 -30.97 49.58
CA TRP A 50 10.79 -30.79 48.30
C TRP A 50 11.33 -31.84 47.34
N SER A 51 10.46 -32.66 46.75
CA SER A 51 10.93 -33.60 45.74
C SER A 51 11.41 -32.81 44.51
N ARG A 52 12.35 -33.36 43.74
CA ARG A 52 12.81 -32.77 42.47
C ARG A 52 11.63 -32.44 41.54
N ARG A 53 10.55 -33.22 41.61
CA ARG A 53 9.29 -33.00 40.89
C ARG A 53 8.54 -31.76 41.40
N ASP A 54 8.50 -31.54 42.70
CA ASP A 54 7.82 -30.38 43.31
C ASP A 54 8.57 -29.09 43.04
N PHE A 55 9.91 -29.14 43.05
CA PHE A 55 10.76 -28.02 42.64
C PHE A 55 10.57 -27.65 41.16
N ILE A 56 10.58 -28.63 40.25
CA ILE A 56 10.35 -28.39 38.81
C ILE A 56 8.95 -27.84 38.56
N LYS A 57 7.92 -28.39 39.24
CA LYS A 57 6.56 -27.85 39.17
C LYS A 57 6.49 -26.41 39.68
N GLY A 58 7.21 -26.10 40.77
CA GLY A 58 7.32 -24.75 41.31
C GLY A 58 7.97 -23.77 40.33
N ILE A 59 9.07 -24.14 39.69
CA ILE A 59 9.75 -23.30 38.67
C ILE A 59 8.86 -23.08 37.44
N ILE A 60 8.20 -24.13 36.93
CA ILE A 60 7.30 -24.00 35.76
C ILE A 60 6.11 -23.07 36.10
N ALA A 61 5.49 -23.25 37.26
CA ALA A 61 4.35 -22.43 37.69
C ALA A 61 4.74 -20.95 37.90
N SER A 62 5.91 -20.69 38.51
CA SER A 62 6.39 -19.33 38.77
C SER A 62 6.90 -18.62 37.50
N GLY A 63 7.55 -19.35 36.58
CA GLY A 63 8.02 -18.80 35.29
C GLY A 63 6.87 -18.30 34.40
N VAL A 64 5.73 -18.99 34.39
CA VAL A 64 4.52 -18.57 33.66
C VAL A 64 3.86 -17.34 34.31
N ALA A 65 3.85 -17.28 35.65
CA ALA A 65 3.28 -16.14 36.37
C ALA A 65 4.08 -14.86 36.17
N VAL A 66 5.42 -14.91 36.18
CA VAL A 66 6.27 -13.70 36.08
C VAL A 66 6.38 -13.19 34.63
N SER A 67 6.40 -14.08 33.63
CA SER A 67 6.52 -13.69 32.22
C SER A 67 5.20 -13.23 31.57
N GLY A 68 4.05 -13.64 32.11
CA GLY A 68 2.73 -13.28 31.57
C GLY A 68 2.16 -11.94 32.07
N VAL A 69 2.59 -11.47 33.25
CA VAL A 69 2.08 -10.23 33.87
C VAL A 69 2.28 -8.98 33.01
N PRO A 70 3.44 -8.74 32.36
CA PRO A 70 3.61 -7.59 31.48
C PRO A 70 2.66 -7.62 30.27
N TYR A 71 2.38 -8.81 29.74
CA TYR A 71 1.48 -8.99 28.60
C TYR A 71 0.02 -8.76 28.96
N LEU A 72 -0.42 -9.25 30.13
CA LEU A 72 -1.78 -9.03 30.64
C LEU A 72 -2.03 -7.56 31.01
N ALA A 73 -1.05 -6.90 31.65
CA ALA A 73 -1.14 -5.47 31.96
C ALA A 73 -1.17 -4.60 30.69
N SER A 74 -0.41 -4.97 29.67
CA SER A 74 -0.41 -4.28 28.36
C SER A 74 -1.72 -4.46 27.58
N ALA A 75 -2.34 -5.65 27.66
CA ALA A 75 -3.64 -5.90 27.05
C ALA A 75 -4.79 -5.12 27.72
N ALA A 76 -4.72 -4.94 29.05
CA ALA A 76 -5.74 -4.22 29.83
C ALA A 76 -5.66 -2.68 29.73
N SER A 77 -4.54 -2.14 29.24
CA SER A 77 -4.24 -0.69 29.28
C SER A 77 -4.25 -0.01 27.91
N ARG A 78 -4.72 -0.67 26.85
CA ARG A 78 -4.91 0.01 25.57
C ARG A 78 -6.09 0.97 25.72
N PRO A 79 -5.89 2.30 25.70
CA PRO A 79 -7.02 3.21 25.62
C PRO A 79 -7.85 2.79 24.41
N ALA A 80 -9.16 2.65 24.60
CA ALA A 80 -10.06 2.48 23.48
C ALA A 80 -9.74 3.61 22.48
N LEU A 81 -9.35 3.25 21.25
CA LEU A 81 -9.18 4.22 20.18
C LEU A 81 -10.48 5.00 20.09
N GLN A 82 -10.45 6.26 20.54
CA GLN A 82 -11.56 7.18 20.31
C GLN A 82 -11.62 7.42 18.81
N ALA A 83 -12.42 6.62 18.11
CA ALA A 83 -12.83 6.92 16.75
C ALA A 83 -13.57 8.25 16.82
N GLY A 84 -12.96 9.32 16.28
CA GLY A 84 -13.63 10.60 16.22
C GLY A 84 -14.92 10.44 15.40
N GLY A 85 -16.04 10.91 15.97
CA GLY A 85 -17.34 10.82 15.32
C GLY A 85 -17.38 11.58 14.00
N GLU A 86 -18.34 11.23 13.15
CA GLU A 86 -18.55 11.95 11.90
C GLU A 86 -18.94 13.41 12.14
N ARG A 87 -18.56 14.28 11.20
CA ARG A 87 -18.93 15.70 11.21
C ARG A 87 -19.43 16.12 9.84
N ILE A 88 -20.51 16.88 9.81
CA ILE A 88 -20.98 17.50 8.58
C ILE A 88 -20.01 18.62 8.19
N ILE A 89 -19.53 18.58 6.95
CA ILE A 89 -18.68 19.65 6.37
C ILE A 89 -19.27 20.13 5.06
N SER A 90 -18.85 21.32 4.60
CA SER A 90 -19.20 21.84 3.27
C SER A 90 -18.06 21.55 2.29
N LEU A 91 -18.37 20.93 1.15
CA LEU A 91 -17.43 20.65 0.07
C LEU A 91 -17.97 21.21 -1.25
N ASN A 92 -17.14 21.90 -2.01
CA ASN A 92 -17.44 22.29 -3.39
C ASN A 92 -16.89 21.21 -4.33
N VAL A 93 -17.76 20.41 -4.95
CA VAL A 93 -17.37 19.35 -5.88
C VAL A 93 -18.10 19.55 -7.20
N ASN A 94 -17.34 19.73 -8.28
CA ASN A 94 -17.83 20.04 -9.63
C ASN A 94 -18.79 21.25 -9.62
N GLY A 95 -18.40 22.34 -8.94
CA GLY A 95 -19.23 23.56 -8.79
C GLY A 95 -20.43 23.43 -7.85
N GLN A 96 -20.69 22.26 -7.26
CA GLN A 96 -21.84 22.03 -6.38
C GLN A 96 -21.43 21.95 -4.91
N ILE A 97 -22.07 22.77 -4.07
CA ILE A 97 -21.90 22.71 -2.62
C ILE A 97 -22.65 21.51 -2.04
N ARG A 98 -21.91 20.55 -1.50
CA ARG A 98 -22.40 19.32 -0.87
C ARG A 98 -22.06 19.30 0.62
N ARG A 99 -22.91 18.65 1.42
CA ARG A 99 -22.76 18.62 2.89
C ARG A 99 -22.69 17.19 3.48
N PRO A 100 -21.66 16.38 3.15
CA PRO A 100 -21.53 15.04 3.70
C PRO A 100 -21.12 15.05 5.18
N SER A 101 -21.60 14.06 5.92
CA SER A 101 -21.07 13.67 7.24
C SER A 101 -19.79 12.86 7.03
N VAL A 102 -18.64 13.25 7.60
CA VAL A 102 -17.33 12.61 7.32
C VAL A 102 -16.56 12.26 8.60
N LEU A 103 -15.86 11.13 8.61
CA LEU A 103 -14.95 10.79 9.71
C LEU A 103 -13.66 11.64 9.62
N PRO A 104 -12.97 11.90 10.74
CA PRO A 104 -11.72 12.69 10.73
C PRO A 104 -10.61 12.12 9.85
N ASN A 105 -10.57 10.79 9.70
CA ASN A 105 -9.59 10.05 8.89
C ASN A 105 -10.13 9.60 7.52
N GLU A 106 -11.31 10.06 7.11
CA GLU A 106 -11.89 9.70 5.82
C GLU A 106 -11.19 10.40 4.66
N THR A 107 -10.70 9.63 3.70
CA THR A 107 -10.02 10.15 2.52
C THR A 107 -11.03 10.75 1.54
N LEU A 108 -10.59 11.72 0.74
CA LEU A 108 -11.43 12.42 -0.22
C LEU A 108 -12.01 11.43 -1.25
N ALA A 109 -11.22 10.43 -1.67
CA ALA A 109 -11.68 9.36 -2.55
C ALA A 109 -12.88 8.59 -1.95
N MET A 110 -12.83 8.27 -0.64
CA MET A 110 -13.92 7.57 0.04
C MET A 110 -15.19 8.42 0.07
N THR A 111 -15.06 9.70 0.43
CA THR A 111 -16.20 10.63 0.45
C THR A 111 -16.83 10.79 -0.93
N ILE A 112 -16.03 11.09 -1.95
CA ILE A 112 -16.48 11.27 -3.34
C ILE A 112 -17.26 10.05 -3.82
N ARG A 113 -16.71 8.85 -3.62
CA ARG A 113 -17.31 7.62 -4.13
C ARG A 113 -18.54 7.17 -3.34
N TYR A 114 -18.42 7.09 -2.02
CA TYR A 114 -19.39 6.37 -1.19
C TYR A 114 -20.43 7.29 -0.52
N LYS A 115 -20.11 8.58 -0.34
CA LYS A 115 -21.03 9.55 0.26
C LYS A 115 -21.67 10.48 -0.77
N LEU A 116 -20.92 10.83 -1.82
CA LEU A 116 -21.40 11.72 -2.87
C LEU A 116 -21.89 10.98 -4.12
N GLY A 117 -21.65 9.68 -4.23
CA GLY A 117 -22.10 8.85 -5.35
C GLY A 117 -21.36 9.12 -6.67
N LEU A 118 -20.29 9.90 -6.65
CA LEU A 118 -19.45 10.20 -7.81
C LEU A 118 -18.41 9.09 -7.97
N THR A 119 -18.74 8.08 -8.75
CA THR A 119 -17.97 6.82 -8.78
C THR A 119 -16.87 6.80 -9.85
N GLY A 120 -16.69 7.88 -10.61
CA GLY A 120 -15.68 8.07 -11.65
C GLY A 120 -14.27 7.98 -11.09
N THR A 121 -13.96 8.72 -10.02
CA THR A 121 -12.69 8.59 -9.28
C THR A 121 -12.54 7.16 -8.76
N LYS A 122 -11.45 6.44 -9.10
CA LYS A 122 -11.28 5.02 -8.74
C LYS A 122 -10.29 4.83 -7.60
N LEU A 123 -10.52 3.77 -6.82
CA LEU A 123 -9.58 3.27 -5.81
C LEU A 123 -8.92 2.00 -6.36
N GLY A 124 -7.67 2.13 -6.82
CA GLY A 124 -6.87 1.01 -7.30
C GLY A 124 -5.95 0.41 -6.22
N CYS A 125 -5.09 1.24 -5.62
CA CYS A 125 -4.12 0.81 -4.61
C CYS A 125 -4.42 1.32 -3.18
N ASP A 126 -5.14 2.44 -3.06
CA ASP A 126 -5.44 3.17 -1.82
C ASP A 126 -4.19 3.50 -0.96
N ARG A 127 -3.07 3.80 -1.62
CA ARG A 127 -1.77 4.07 -0.99
C ARG A 127 -0.87 5.02 -1.79
N ALA A 128 -1.48 5.88 -2.63
CA ALA A 128 -0.77 6.89 -3.42
C ALA A 128 0.24 6.36 -4.46
N GLU A 129 0.05 5.15 -4.98
CA GLU A 129 1.00 4.54 -5.95
C GLU A 129 0.50 4.54 -7.41
N CYS A 130 -0.82 4.46 -7.65
CA CYS A 130 -1.34 4.14 -8.99
C CYS A 130 -1.97 5.30 -9.78
N GLY A 131 -2.27 6.44 -9.14
CA GLY A 131 -2.94 7.58 -9.79
C GLY A 131 -4.39 7.40 -10.25
N ALA A 132 -5.01 6.22 -10.11
CA ALA A 132 -6.41 6.01 -10.49
C ALA A 132 -7.43 6.90 -9.72
N CYS A 133 -7.00 7.45 -8.58
CA CYS A 133 -7.78 8.34 -7.72
C CYS A 133 -7.48 9.83 -7.97
N THR A 134 -6.78 10.19 -9.05
CA THR A 134 -6.45 11.60 -9.33
C THR A 134 -7.72 12.43 -9.51
N VAL A 135 -7.75 13.58 -8.84
CA VAL A 135 -8.75 14.65 -8.96
C VAL A 135 -8.00 15.98 -9.03
N LEU A 136 -8.67 17.06 -9.42
CA LEU A 136 -8.12 18.40 -9.27
C LEU A 136 -8.62 19.02 -7.97
N ILE A 137 -7.74 19.68 -7.24
CA ILE A 137 -8.08 20.50 -6.09
C ILE A 137 -7.48 21.89 -6.35
N ASP A 138 -8.33 22.91 -6.47
CA ASP A 138 -7.94 24.26 -6.88
C ASP A 138 -7.12 24.24 -8.19
N GLY A 139 -7.53 23.41 -9.16
CA GLY A 139 -6.85 23.25 -10.45
C GLY A 139 -5.61 22.35 -10.44
N VAL A 140 -5.12 21.92 -9.26
CA VAL A 140 -3.89 21.11 -9.14
C VAL A 140 -4.22 19.63 -8.96
N THR A 141 -3.46 18.74 -9.58
CA THR A 141 -3.67 17.29 -9.45
C THR A 141 -3.32 16.79 -8.05
N HIS A 142 -4.24 16.05 -7.42
CA HIS A 142 -4.02 15.37 -6.15
C HIS A 142 -4.52 13.93 -6.19
N TYR A 143 -3.80 13.03 -5.50
CA TYR A 143 -4.30 11.70 -5.20
C TYR A 143 -5.31 11.75 -4.06
N SER A 144 -6.60 11.70 -4.41
CA SER A 144 -7.69 11.78 -3.43
C SER A 144 -7.68 10.67 -2.38
N CYS A 145 -7.01 9.53 -2.63
CA CYS A 145 -6.85 8.47 -1.64
C CYS A 145 -5.88 8.82 -0.51
N SER A 146 -4.94 9.75 -0.72
CA SER A 146 -4.01 10.25 0.32
C SER A 146 -4.38 11.62 0.86
N THR A 147 -5.49 12.20 0.40
CA THR A 147 -5.99 13.50 0.86
C THR A 147 -7.12 13.28 1.84
N LEU A 148 -7.02 13.81 3.06
CA LEU A 148 -8.14 13.79 4.01
C LEU A 148 -9.25 14.73 3.54
N THR A 149 -10.50 14.27 3.58
CA THR A 149 -11.65 15.08 3.17
C THR A 149 -11.74 16.38 3.97
N MET A 150 -11.40 16.32 5.26
CA MET A 150 -11.36 17.49 6.16
C MET A 150 -10.39 18.59 5.70
N ARG A 151 -9.35 18.26 4.92
CA ARG A 151 -8.41 19.23 4.36
C ARG A 151 -8.87 19.84 3.04
N ALA A 152 -9.88 19.25 2.40
CA ALA A 152 -10.44 19.72 1.14
C ALA A 152 -11.62 20.71 1.33
N ARG A 153 -11.90 21.11 2.58
CA ARG A 153 -12.88 22.17 2.86
C ARG A 153 -12.43 23.48 2.23
N GLU A 154 -13.40 24.27 1.77
CA GLU A 154 -13.19 25.60 1.16
C GLU A 154 -12.42 25.59 -0.17
N LYS A 155 -12.02 24.41 -0.65
CA LYS A 155 -11.33 24.21 -1.92
C LYS A 155 -12.32 23.80 -3.00
N GLU A 156 -11.98 24.10 -4.25
CA GLU A 156 -12.71 23.60 -5.41
C GLU A 156 -12.18 22.22 -5.78
N ILE A 157 -13.07 21.23 -5.88
CA ILE A 157 -12.70 19.86 -6.24
C ILE A 157 -13.36 19.53 -7.58
N THR A 158 -12.55 19.16 -8.56
CA THR A 158 -13.03 18.70 -9.87
C THR A 158 -12.70 17.23 -10.04
N THR A 159 -13.74 16.44 -10.31
CA THR A 159 -13.67 15.00 -10.63
C THR A 159 -13.89 14.81 -12.13
N VAL A 160 -13.75 13.58 -12.63
CA VAL A 160 -13.95 13.31 -14.06
C VAL A 160 -15.38 13.62 -14.51
N GLU A 161 -16.36 13.44 -13.61
CA GLU A 161 -17.76 13.80 -13.83
C GLU A 161 -18.00 15.31 -13.95
N GLY A 162 -17.01 16.13 -13.56
CA GLY A 162 -17.10 17.59 -13.63
C GLY A 162 -16.49 18.20 -14.89
N LEU A 163 -15.98 17.38 -15.81
CA LEU A 163 -15.33 17.86 -17.04
C LEU A 163 -16.29 18.02 -18.23
N GLU A 164 -17.46 17.40 -18.17
CA GLU A 164 -18.49 17.56 -19.20
C GLU A 164 -18.97 19.01 -19.24
N SER A 165 -19.12 19.57 -20.45
CA SER A 165 -19.64 20.92 -20.61
C SER A 165 -21.13 21.00 -20.22
N GLU A 166 -21.65 22.21 -20.02
CA GLU A 166 -23.09 22.39 -19.78
C GLU A 166 -23.97 21.88 -20.93
N THR A 167 -23.42 21.78 -22.14
CA THR A 167 -24.10 21.27 -23.35
C THR A 167 -24.03 19.75 -23.48
N GLY A 168 -23.31 19.06 -22.58
CA GLY A 168 -23.09 17.61 -22.63
C GLY A 168 -21.96 17.20 -23.57
N GLU A 169 -21.14 18.16 -24.02
CA GLU A 169 -19.98 17.87 -24.85
C GLU A 169 -18.83 17.36 -23.98
N LEU A 170 -18.08 16.40 -24.53
CA LEU A 170 -16.91 15.86 -23.86
C LEU A 170 -15.79 16.91 -23.83
N HIS A 171 -15.05 16.90 -22.74
CA HIS A 171 -13.83 17.69 -22.64
C HIS A 171 -12.83 17.28 -23.74
N PRO A 172 -12.05 18.20 -24.32
CA PRO A 172 -11.08 17.89 -25.39
C PRO A 172 -10.18 16.69 -25.08
N VAL A 173 -9.66 16.60 -23.84
CA VAL A 173 -8.91 15.43 -23.36
C VAL A 173 -9.70 14.13 -23.40
N GLN A 174 -10.97 14.14 -22.97
CA GLN A 174 -11.83 12.95 -23.02
C GLN A 174 -12.06 12.50 -24.47
N GLN A 175 -12.37 13.45 -25.36
CA GLN A 175 -12.56 13.18 -26.79
C GLN A 175 -11.29 12.63 -27.42
N ALA A 176 -10.14 13.28 -27.21
CA ALA A 176 -8.86 12.84 -27.77
C ALA A 176 -8.45 11.44 -27.27
N PHE A 177 -8.76 11.09 -26.01
CA PHE A 177 -8.49 9.75 -25.49
C PHE A 177 -9.36 8.68 -26.14
N MET A 178 -10.61 9.00 -26.50
CA MET A 178 -11.46 8.09 -27.27
C MET A 178 -10.95 7.93 -28.71
N ASP A 179 -10.61 9.04 -29.36
CA ASP A 179 -10.14 9.05 -30.76
C ASP A 179 -8.83 8.27 -30.92
N GLU A 180 -7.96 8.30 -29.90
CA GLU A 180 -6.71 7.54 -29.87
C GLU A 180 -6.83 6.14 -29.26
N LEU A 181 -8.06 5.69 -28.93
CA LEU A 181 -8.31 4.37 -28.35
C LEU A 181 -7.53 4.10 -27.05
N GLY A 182 -7.36 5.13 -26.21
CA GLY A 182 -6.65 5.04 -24.93
C GLY A 182 -7.32 4.09 -23.92
N PRO A 183 -8.62 4.23 -23.65
CA PRO A 183 -9.32 3.37 -22.70
C PRO A 183 -9.45 1.92 -23.22
N GLN A 184 -8.97 0.95 -22.42
CA GLN A 184 -9.26 -0.48 -22.62
C GLN A 184 -10.24 -0.97 -21.56
N CYS A 185 -9.75 -1.42 -20.38
CA CYS A 185 -10.64 -1.76 -19.26
C CYS A 185 -11.32 -0.54 -18.63
N GLY A 186 -10.87 0.67 -18.97
CA GLY A 186 -11.42 1.94 -18.48
C GLY A 186 -11.09 2.29 -17.02
N PHE A 187 -10.50 1.38 -16.24
CA PHE A 187 -10.37 1.59 -14.79
C PHE A 187 -9.41 2.74 -14.41
N CYS A 188 -8.26 2.86 -15.10
CA CYS A 188 -7.34 3.98 -14.85
C CYS A 188 -7.74 5.27 -15.58
N THR A 189 -8.65 5.18 -16.56
CA THR A 189 -8.97 6.29 -17.47
C THR A 189 -9.40 7.56 -16.76
N PRO A 190 -10.27 7.54 -15.73
CA PRO A 190 -10.60 8.76 -14.97
C PRO A 190 -9.37 9.47 -14.42
N GLY A 191 -8.45 8.73 -13.79
CA GLY A 191 -7.21 9.30 -13.28
C GLY A 191 -6.31 9.83 -14.39
N GLN A 192 -6.20 9.10 -15.51
CA GLN A 192 -5.43 9.55 -16.69
C GLN A 192 -5.98 10.87 -17.25
N VAL A 193 -7.32 10.98 -17.38
CA VAL A 193 -7.96 12.20 -17.85
C VAL A 193 -7.66 13.37 -16.90
N MET A 194 -7.88 13.21 -15.60
CA MET A 194 -7.65 14.29 -14.64
C MET A 194 -6.18 14.75 -14.60
N ALA A 195 -5.23 13.81 -14.72
CA ALA A 195 -3.81 14.14 -14.79
C ALA A 195 -3.45 14.89 -16.08
N ALA A 196 -4.01 14.47 -17.22
CA ALA A 196 -3.82 15.15 -18.51
C ALA A 196 -4.44 16.55 -18.53
N VAL A 197 -5.63 16.74 -17.94
CA VAL A 197 -6.22 18.08 -17.79
C VAL A 197 -5.30 18.96 -16.94
N GLY A 198 -4.86 18.48 -15.77
CA GLY A 198 -3.94 19.24 -14.92
C GLY A 198 -2.64 19.64 -15.63
N LEU A 199 -2.04 18.72 -16.39
CA LEU A 199 -0.88 19.01 -17.23
C LEU A 199 -1.18 20.11 -18.26
N LEU A 200 -2.25 19.96 -19.04
CA LEU A 200 -2.55 20.88 -20.15
C LEU A 200 -3.02 22.26 -19.68
N THR A 201 -3.63 22.35 -18.49
CA THR A 201 -3.91 23.64 -17.86
C THR A 201 -2.63 24.38 -17.46
N GLU A 202 -1.60 23.66 -16.98
CA GLU A 202 -0.32 24.27 -16.58
C GLU A 202 0.60 24.54 -17.78
N ASN A 203 0.66 23.61 -18.72
CA ASN A 203 1.44 23.69 -19.94
C ASN A 203 0.57 23.25 -21.13
N PRO A 204 -0.06 24.20 -21.86
CA PRO A 204 -0.96 23.88 -22.97
C PRO A 204 -0.29 23.22 -24.18
N ASN A 205 1.05 23.29 -24.29
CA ASN A 205 1.79 22.72 -25.41
C ASN A 205 3.03 21.95 -24.92
N PRO A 206 2.84 20.86 -24.15
CA PRO A 206 3.95 20.09 -23.63
C PRO A 206 4.60 19.29 -24.74
N THR A 207 5.90 19.06 -24.64
CA THR A 207 6.55 18.02 -25.43
C THR A 207 6.05 16.63 -25.02
N ARG A 208 6.16 15.64 -25.91
CA ARG A 208 5.78 14.25 -25.60
C ARG A 208 6.52 13.69 -24.38
N GLU A 209 7.75 14.13 -24.15
CA GLU A 209 8.56 13.70 -23.00
C GLU A 209 8.09 14.34 -21.69
N GLU A 210 7.72 15.63 -21.72
CA GLU A 210 7.09 16.29 -20.56
C GLU A 210 5.75 15.64 -20.23
N ALA A 211 4.93 15.32 -21.24
CA ALA A 211 3.70 14.57 -21.06
C ALA A 211 3.95 13.20 -20.43
N ARG A 212 4.95 12.44 -20.94
CA ARG A 212 5.33 11.14 -20.37
C ARG A 212 5.74 11.27 -18.90
N GLN A 213 6.48 12.31 -18.55
CA GLN A 213 6.92 12.53 -17.18
C GLN A 213 5.76 12.93 -16.27
N ALA A 214 4.89 13.83 -16.70
CA ALA A 214 3.71 14.25 -15.95
C ALA A 214 2.74 13.09 -15.70
N MET A 215 2.58 12.20 -16.68
CA MET A 215 1.69 11.04 -16.58
C MET A 215 2.31 9.83 -15.84
N SER A 216 3.58 9.91 -15.42
CA SER A 216 4.30 8.77 -14.81
C SER A 216 3.68 8.28 -13.49
N GLY A 217 2.90 9.15 -12.81
CA GLY A 217 2.13 8.80 -11.61
C GLY A 217 0.84 8.01 -11.86
N ASN A 218 0.43 7.87 -13.13
CA ASN A 218 -0.83 7.26 -13.52
C ASN A 218 -0.59 5.91 -14.20
N VAL A 219 -0.74 4.83 -13.44
CA VAL A 219 -0.41 3.47 -13.88
C VAL A 219 -1.55 2.88 -14.72
N CYS A 220 -1.20 2.26 -15.85
CA CYS A 220 -2.12 1.53 -16.72
C CYS A 220 -1.67 0.08 -16.89
N ARG A 221 -2.39 -0.87 -16.28
CA ARG A 221 -2.04 -2.30 -16.39
C ARG A 221 -2.34 -2.89 -17.76
N CYS A 222 -3.26 -2.30 -18.51
CA CYS A 222 -3.54 -2.65 -19.91
C CYS A 222 -2.39 -2.24 -20.86
N GLY A 223 -1.49 -1.37 -20.43
CA GLY A 223 -0.34 -0.94 -21.23
C GLY A 223 -0.64 0.09 -22.32
N ALA A 224 -1.77 0.80 -22.25
CA ALA A 224 -2.21 1.77 -23.28
C ALA A 224 -1.48 3.13 -23.23
N TYR A 225 -0.24 3.18 -22.73
CA TYR A 225 0.47 4.44 -22.45
C TYR A 225 0.66 5.31 -23.69
N ASP A 226 1.09 4.73 -24.81
CA ASP A 226 1.29 5.50 -26.05
C ASP A 226 -0.01 6.10 -26.58
N HIS A 227 -1.14 5.40 -26.44
CA HIS A 227 -2.46 5.91 -26.83
C HIS A 227 -2.88 7.11 -25.97
N TYR A 228 -2.67 7.04 -24.65
CA TYR A 228 -2.90 8.20 -23.78
C TYR A 228 -1.98 9.37 -24.13
N LEU A 229 -0.69 9.11 -24.40
CA LEU A 229 0.24 10.16 -24.80
C LEU A 229 -0.19 10.81 -26.13
N ASN A 230 -0.58 10.02 -27.13
CA ASN A 230 -1.11 10.57 -28.39
C ASN A 230 -2.36 11.41 -28.16
N GLY A 231 -3.25 10.97 -27.26
CA GLY A 231 -4.43 11.73 -26.88
C GLY A 231 -4.09 13.08 -26.23
N ILE A 232 -3.10 13.11 -25.33
CA ILE A 232 -2.60 14.36 -24.73
C ILE A 232 -2.05 15.29 -25.81
N MET A 233 -1.20 14.76 -26.71
CA MET A 233 -0.61 15.57 -27.79
C MET A 233 -1.66 16.11 -28.76
N ARG A 234 -2.77 15.39 -28.97
CA ARG A 234 -3.90 15.86 -29.78
C ARG A 234 -4.69 16.96 -29.08
N ALA A 235 -4.94 16.83 -27.77
CA ALA A 235 -5.67 17.84 -27.00
C ALA A 235 -4.81 19.08 -26.65
N ALA A 236 -3.51 19.07 -26.96
CA ALA A 236 -2.63 20.20 -26.70
C ALA A 236 -3.08 21.45 -27.46
N GLY A 237 -3.22 22.57 -26.75
CA GLY A 237 -3.73 23.84 -27.26
C GLY A 237 -5.25 23.94 -27.35
N GLU A 238 -6.00 22.91 -26.91
CA GLU A 238 -7.47 22.90 -26.91
C GLU A 238 -8.10 23.03 -25.51
N VAL A 239 -7.28 23.01 -24.44
CA VAL A 239 -7.69 23.03 -23.02
C VAL A 239 -7.48 24.42 -22.40
#